data_AF-A0A937NKN9-F1
#
_entry.id   AF-A0A937NKN9-F1
#
_cell.length_a   1.000
_cell.length_b   1.000
_cell.length_c   1.000
_cell.angle_alpha   90.00
_cell.angle_beta   90.00
_cell.angle_gamma   90.00
#
_symmetry.space_group_name_H-M   'P 1'
#
loop_
_entity.id
_entity.type
_entity.pdbx_description
1 polymer ?
#
loop_
_entity_poly.entity_id
_entity_poly.type
_entity_poly.pdbx_seq_one_letter_code
_entity_poly.pdbx_strand_id
1 'polypeptide(L)' 'MSTYVATADQVLVLLRQLPPREQLRVVSKALPALEKELFVHPRPRKSLRGLWRGLTIGEEEIAEIRREMWEHFGEREF' A
#
# COMPACT_ATOMS: atom_id res chain seq x y z
N MET A 1 -28.56 -6.98 10.11
CA MET A 1 -28.26 -5.74 10.85
C MET A 1 -27.75 -4.73 9.83
N SER A 2 -28.42 -3.60 9.67
CA SER A 2 -28.04 -2.57 8.69
C SER A 2 -26.67 -1.99 9.06
N THR A 3 -25.69 -2.06 8.17
CA THR A 3 -24.36 -1.49 8.40
C THR A 3 -24.45 0.02 8.23
N TYR A 4 -24.59 0.74 9.35
CA TYR A 4 -24.56 2.19 9.36
C TYR A 4 -23.12 2.67 9.16
N VAL A 5 -22.88 3.43 8.10
CA VAL A 5 -21.60 4.11 7.86
C VAL A 5 -21.69 5.50 8.47
N ALA A 6 -21.00 5.71 9.60
CA ALA A 6 -20.93 7.01 10.23
C ALA A 6 -20.08 7.97 9.39
N THR A 7 -20.55 9.22 9.23
CA THR A 7 -19.76 10.27 8.55
C THR A 7 -18.89 11.03 9.53
N ALA A 8 -17.81 11.65 9.05
CA ALA A 8 -16.91 12.45 9.89
C ALA A 8 -17.66 13.57 10.62
N ASP A 9 -18.57 14.26 9.94
CA ASP A 9 -19.37 15.34 10.53
C ASP A 9 -20.27 14.84 11.68
N GLN A 10 -20.90 13.68 11.50
CA GLN A 10 -21.73 13.08 12.56
C GLN A 10 -20.89 12.74 13.80
N VAL A 11 -19.69 12.19 13.60
CA VAL A 11 -18.76 11.89 14.69
C VAL A 11 -18.29 13.17 15.39
N LEU A 12 -18.00 14.23 14.64
CA LEU A 12 -17.60 15.53 15.20
C LEU A 12 -18.71 16.18 16.03
N VAL A 13 -19.97 16.08 15.59
CA VAL A 13 -21.13 16.56 16.37
C VAL A 13 -21.19 15.86 17.73
N LEU A 14 -21.06 14.53 17.75
CA LEU A 14 -21.07 13.75 18.99
C LEU A 14 -19.86 14.06 19.88
N LEU A 15 -18.67 14.19 19.30
CA LEU A 15 -17.44 14.49 20.03
C LEU A 15 -17.56 15.84 20.77
N ARG A 16 -18.13 16.87 20.12
CA ARG A 16 -18.31 18.20 20.70
C ARG A 16 -19.27 18.24 21.90
N GLN A 17 -20.14 17.24 22.04
CA GLN A 17 -21.05 17.14 23.19
C GLN A 17 -20.36 16.63 24.46
N LEU A 18 -19.17 16.05 24.35
CA LEU A 18 -18.40 15.57 25.49
C LEU A 18 -17.63 16.71 26.16
N PRO A 19 -17.39 16.64 27.49
CA PRO A 19 -16.45 17.55 28.16
C PRO A 19 -15.03 17.47 27.55
N PRO A 20 -14.22 18.54 27.61
CA PRO A 20 -12.90 18.57 26.94
C PRO A 20 -11.97 17.39 27.29
N ARG A 21 -11.98 16.95 28.55
CA ARG A 21 -11.19 15.79 29.00
C ARG A 21 -11.63 14.48 28.36
N GLU A 22 -12.93 14.33 28.12
CA GLU A 22 -13.52 13.15 27.48
C GLU A 22 -13.28 13.16 25.97
N GLN A 23 -13.34 14.33 25.33
CA GLN A 23 -12.94 14.48 23.93
C GLN A 23 -11.50 14.00 23.71
N LEU A 24 -10.57 14.45 24.57
CA LEU A 24 -9.17 14.02 24.50
C LEU A 24 -9.02 12.51 24.70
N ARG A 25 -9.82 11.91 25.60
CA ARG A 25 -9.81 10.46 25.86
C ARG A 25 -10.28 9.65 24.65
N VAL A 26 -11.25 10.15 23.90
CA VAL A 26 -11.70 9.50 22.66
C VAL A 26 -10.62 9.58 21.58
N VAL A 27 -10.06 10.78 21.37
CA VAL A 27 -9.01 11.00 20.36
C VAL A 27 -7.76 10.16 20.67
N SER A 28 -7.32 10.10 21.93
CA SER A 28 -6.13 9.32 22.32
C SER A 28 -6.29 7.81 22.14
N LYS A 29 -7.53 7.29 22.23
CA LYS A 29 -7.81 5.87 21.96
C LYS A 29 -7.95 5.59 20.45
N ALA A 30 -8.49 6.54 19.69
CA ALA A 30 -8.75 6.35 18.26
C ALA A 30 -7.48 6.49 17.41
N LEU A 31 -6.61 7.46 17.72
CA LEU A 31 -5.41 7.75 16.93
C LEU A 31 -4.49 6.54 16.70
N PRO A 32 -4.11 5.73 17.72
CA PRO A 32 -3.20 4.60 17.50
C PRO A 32 -3.77 3.51 16.58
N ALA A 33 -5.09 3.33 16.56
CA ALA A 33 -5.73 2.39 15.65
C ALA A 33 -5.70 2.90 14.21
N LEU A 34 -6.04 4.18 14.03
CA LEU A 34 -5.97 4.85 12.73
C LEU A 34 -4.55 4.88 12.18
N GLU A 35 -3.55 5.12 13.02
CA GLU A 35 -2.15 5.06 12.61
C GLU A 35 -1.79 3.68 12.06
N LYS A 36 -2.20 2.58 12.71
CA LYS A 36 -1.92 1.23 12.20
C LYS A 36 -2.60 0.91 10.86
N GLU A 37 -3.79 1.46 10.63
CA GLU A 37 -4.56 1.23 9.41
C GLU A 37 -4.08 2.10 8.24
N LEU A 38 -3.72 3.35 8.53
CA LEU A 38 -3.28 4.33 7.53
C LEU A 38 -1.79 4.19 7.18
N PHE A 39 -0.95 3.85 8.16
CA PHE A 39 0.44 3.49 7.90
C PHE A 39 0.50 2.04 7.44
N VAL A 40 0.21 1.84 6.15
CA VAL A 40 0.61 0.62 5.44
C VAL A 40 2.12 0.53 5.53
N HIS A 41 2.63 -0.21 6.50
CA HIS A 41 4.05 -0.53 6.53
C HIS A 41 4.38 -1.18 5.18
N PRO A 42 5.26 -0.59 4.37
CA PRO A 42 5.68 -1.23 3.13
C PRO A 42 6.21 -2.61 3.54
N ARG A 43 5.55 -3.66 3.04
CA ARG A 43 6.00 -5.02 3.32
C ARG A 43 7.50 -5.06 3.00
N PRO A 44 8.34 -5.59 3.91
CA PRO A 44 9.76 -5.66 3.65
C PRO A 44 9.96 -6.31 2.29
N ARG A 45 10.66 -5.60 1.39
CA ARG A 45 10.91 -6.09 0.04
C ARG A 45 11.63 -7.42 0.17
N LYS A 46 11.00 -8.50 -0.32
CA LYS A 46 11.69 -9.79 -0.38
C LYS A 46 12.83 -9.65 -1.38
N SER A 47 14.05 -9.97 -0.94
CA SER A 47 15.21 -9.99 -1.82
C SER A 47 14.99 -11.06 -2.90
N LEU A 48 14.94 -10.63 -4.17
CA LEU A 48 14.86 -11.57 -5.29
C LEU A 48 16.15 -12.40 -5.41
N ARG A 49 17.28 -11.97 -4.83
CA ARG A 49 18.56 -12.71 -4.88
C ARG A 49 18.44 -14.15 -4.40
N GLY A 50 17.53 -14.44 -3.45
CA GLY A 50 17.27 -15.81 -3.01
C GLY A 50 16.51 -16.67 -4.02
N LEU A 51 15.66 -16.04 -4.84
CA LEU A 51 14.88 -16.71 -5.90
C LEU A 51 15.74 -17.08 -7.12
N TRP A 52 16.82 -16.33 -7.36
CA TRP A 52 17.77 -16.60 -8.44
C TRP A 52 18.87 -17.62 -8.06
N ARG A 53 18.83 -18.19 -6.86
CA ARG A 53 19.85 -19.16 -6.42
C ARG A 53 19.74 -20.44 -7.25
N GLY A 54 20.82 -20.83 -7.91
CA GLY A 54 20.89 -22.05 -8.74
C GLY A 54 20.44 -21.83 -10.19
N LEU A 55 20.00 -20.63 -10.56
CA LEU A 55 19.83 -20.24 -11.95
C LEU A 55 21.13 -19.63 -12.46
N THR A 56 21.65 -20.20 -13.54
CA THR A 56 22.78 -19.65 -14.29
C THR A 56 22.21 -19.13 -15.59
N ILE A 57 22.08 -17.82 -15.72
CA ILE A 57 21.62 -17.19 -16.95
C ILE A 57 22.85 -16.65 -17.67
N GLY A 58 23.05 -17.12 -18.89
CA GLY A 58 24.16 -16.73 -19.75
C GLY A 58 23.93 -15.37 -20.42
N GLU A 59 25.00 -14.79 -20.97
CA GLU A 59 24.92 -13.56 -21.76
C GLU A 59 24.05 -13.74 -23.01
N GLU A 60 24.09 -14.92 -23.62
CA GLU A 60 23.35 -15.28 -24.83
C GLU A 60 21.83 -15.31 -24.57
N GLU A 61 21.38 -15.97 -23.50
CA GLU A 61 19.97 -16.00 -23.08
C GLU A 61 19.44 -14.59 -22.75
N ILE A 62 20.28 -13.74 -22.12
CA ILE A 62 19.92 -12.34 -21.85
C ILE A 62 19.79 -11.55 -23.16
N ALA A 63 20.69 -11.78 -24.12
CA ALA A 63 20.67 -11.10 -25.41
C ALA A 63 19.47 -11.51 -26.27
N GLU A 64 19.09 -12.78 -26.23
CA GLU A 64 17.90 -13.32 -26.89
C GLU A 64 16.61 -12.71 -26.32
N ILE A 65 16.40 -12.82 -25.01
CA ILE A 65 15.21 -12.26 -24.35
C ILE A 65 15.11 -10.74 -24.56
N ARG A 66 16.23 -10.01 -24.51
CA ARG A 66 16.23 -8.56 -24.81
C ARG A 66 15.80 -8.27 -26.24
N ARG A 67 16.25 -9.08 -27.20
CA ARG A 67 15.87 -8.92 -28.60
C ARG A 67 14.37 -9.15 -28.78
N GLU A 68 13.83 -10.22 -28.21
CA GLU A 68 12.39 -10.53 -28.24
C GLU A 68 11.56 -9.43 -27.58
N MET A 69 11.96 -8.95 -26.39
CA MET A 69 11.23 -7.90 -25.69
C MET A 69 11.26 -6.55 -26.41
N TRP A 70 12.33 -6.26 -27.16
CA TRP A 70 12.50 -4.99 -27.87
C TRP A 70 12.16 -5.05 -29.37
N GLU A 71 11.75 -6.21 -29.90
CA GLU A 71 11.48 -6.42 -31.34
C GLU A 71 10.52 -5.37 -31.93
N HIS A 72 9.53 -4.91 -31.14
CA HIS A 72 8.56 -3.89 -31.54
C HIS A 72 8.64 -2.59 -30.72
N PHE A 73 9.73 -2.40 -29.97
CA PHE A 73 9.86 -1.23 -29.09
C PHE A 73 10.17 0.03 -29.89
N GLY A 74 9.12 0.79 -30.20
CA GLY A 74 9.22 2.05 -30.94
C GLY A 74 8.60 2.01 -32.34
N GLU A 75 8.07 0.86 -32.77
CA GLU A 75 7.20 0.79 -33.94
C GLU A 75 5.88 1.51 -33.60
N ARG A 76 5.73 2.74 -34.09
CA ARG A 76 4.42 3.38 -34.20
C ARG A 76 3.83 2.94 -35.53
N GLU A 77 2.72 2.23 -35.47
CA GLU A 77 1.82 2.09 -36.63
C GLU A 77 1.35 3.51 -36.99
N PHE A 78 1.86 4.05 -38.10
CA PHE A 78 1.37 5.29 -38.72
C PHE A 78 0.46 4.96 -39.89
#